data_AF-A0A3C1GMR3-F1
#
_entry.id   AF-A0A3C1GMR3-F1
#
_cell.length_a   1.000
_cell.length_b   1.000
_cell.length_c   1.000
_cell.angle_alpha   90.00
_cell.angle_beta   90.00
_cell.angle_gamma   90.00
#
_symmetry.space_group_name_H-M   'P 1'
#
loop_
_entity.id
_entity.type
_entity.pdbx_description
1 polymer ?
#
loop_
_entity_poly.entity_id
_entity_poly.type
_entity_poly.pdbx_seq_one_letter_code
_entity_poly.pdbx_strand_id
1 'polypeptide(L)'
;HPINEDHMMLAINTSVYVTDALARAGVPGVREVAMPLDACGYGICVVSIKPATEGHADWVASAIWGTKMNIWCFKYVIVVDEDIDPWNMEQVNWSVVWRAKPSEDIKIWPRHKGSRLDPRVPPEEKGFQDRVLIDATRPYHWAPRDIWGADGVGKGIPLKFPPTSRPRSDTALRVNQRWSEFGIQPTSRYIGKPEGIFKRWWEDAEIIAARDLTIMP
;
A
#
# COMPACT_ATOMS: atom_id res chain seq x y z
N HIS A 1 14.43 -10.28 -12.85
CA HIS A 1 13.86 -9.95 -14.17
C HIS A 1 13.86 -8.43 -14.30
N PRO A 2 14.43 -7.83 -15.36
CA PRO A 2 14.41 -6.38 -15.52
C PRO A 2 13.00 -5.87 -15.79
N ILE A 3 12.71 -4.62 -15.40
CA ILE A 3 11.44 -3.95 -15.75
C ILE A 3 11.49 -3.60 -17.23
N ASN A 4 10.40 -3.86 -17.96
CA ASN A 4 10.25 -3.53 -19.38
C ASN A 4 8.92 -2.81 -19.64
N GLU A 5 8.67 -2.45 -20.89
CA GLU A 5 7.46 -1.76 -21.33
C GLU A 5 6.17 -2.52 -20.98
N ASP A 6 6.17 -3.84 -21.14
CA ASP A 6 5.00 -4.67 -20.81
C ASP A 6 4.59 -4.52 -19.35
N HIS A 7 5.56 -4.48 -18.42
CA HIS A 7 5.27 -4.29 -17.00
C HIS A 7 4.60 -2.95 -16.72
N MET A 8 5.04 -1.87 -17.40
CA MET A 8 4.47 -0.53 -17.26
C MET A 8 3.02 -0.51 -17.75
N MET A 9 2.76 -1.06 -18.93
CA MET A 9 1.43 -1.09 -19.54
C MET A 9 0.46 -1.97 -18.75
N LEU A 10 0.92 -3.15 -18.31
CA LEU A 10 0.15 -4.05 -17.47
C LEU A 10 -0.16 -3.41 -16.12
N ALA A 11 0.80 -2.73 -15.50
CA ALA A 11 0.59 -2.13 -14.19
C ALA A 11 -0.50 -1.05 -14.23
N ILE A 12 -0.45 -0.15 -15.22
CA ILE A 12 -1.45 0.92 -15.39
C ILE A 12 -2.83 0.32 -15.72
N ASN A 13 -2.92 -0.59 -16.68
CA ASN A 13 -4.22 -1.14 -17.08
C ASN A 13 -4.86 -1.98 -15.97
N THR A 14 -4.06 -2.85 -15.34
CA THR A 14 -4.57 -3.82 -14.35
C THR A 14 -4.94 -3.13 -13.04
N SER A 15 -4.22 -2.09 -12.61
CA SER A 15 -4.60 -1.29 -11.43
C SER A 15 -5.95 -0.58 -11.61
N VAL A 16 -6.20 0.00 -12.78
CA VAL A 16 -7.49 0.63 -13.11
C VAL A 16 -8.61 -0.42 -13.14
N TYR A 17 -8.37 -1.56 -13.80
CA TYR A 17 -9.33 -2.67 -13.83
C TYR A 17 -9.73 -3.14 -12.43
N VAL A 18 -8.77 -3.34 -11.54
CA VAL A 18 -9.04 -3.79 -10.17
C VAL A 18 -9.77 -2.73 -9.36
N THR A 19 -9.41 -1.46 -9.50
CA THR A 19 -10.10 -0.34 -8.84
C THR A 19 -11.59 -0.34 -9.18
N ASP A 20 -11.90 -0.44 -10.47
CA ASP A 20 -13.27 -0.48 -10.98
C ASP A 20 -14.00 -1.79 -10.59
N ALA A 21 -13.31 -2.93 -10.56
CA ALA A 21 -13.87 -4.19 -10.08
C ALA A 21 -14.25 -4.15 -8.59
N LEU A 22 -13.39 -3.60 -7.74
CA LEU A 22 -13.66 -3.44 -6.31
C LEU A 22 -14.83 -2.47 -6.06
N ALA A 23 -14.89 -1.36 -6.82
CA ALA A 23 -15.99 -0.42 -6.75
C ALA A 23 -17.34 -1.07 -7.12
N ARG A 24 -17.39 -1.84 -8.22
CA ARG A 24 -18.59 -2.59 -8.61
C ARG A 24 -18.97 -3.69 -7.62
N ALA A 25 -17.98 -4.30 -6.97
CA ALA A 25 -18.21 -5.29 -5.91
C ALA A 25 -18.69 -4.64 -4.59
N GLY A 26 -18.79 -3.32 -4.53
CA GLY A 26 -19.26 -2.59 -3.36
C GLY A 26 -18.25 -2.57 -2.20
N VAL A 27 -16.97 -2.81 -2.46
CA VAL A 27 -15.91 -2.78 -1.45
C VAL A 27 -15.65 -1.33 -1.04
N PRO A 28 -15.98 -0.91 0.20
CA PRO A 28 -15.83 0.48 0.63
C PRO A 28 -14.38 0.81 0.95
N GLY A 29 -14.06 2.10 1.05
CA GLY A 29 -12.78 2.54 1.62
C GLY A 29 -11.54 2.25 0.78
N VAL A 30 -11.65 1.68 -0.42
CA VAL A 30 -10.54 1.55 -1.37
C VAL A 30 -10.04 2.93 -1.75
N ARG A 31 -8.76 3.20 -1.50
CA ARG A 31 -8.11 4.49 -1.82
C ARG A 31 -7.34 4.43 -3.12
N GLU A 32 -6.54 3.40 -3.27
CA GLU A 32 -5.69 3.23 -4.45
C GLU A 32 -5.31 1.76 -4.63
N VAL A 33 -5.13 1.36 -5.88
CA VAL A 33 -4.64 0.04 -6.26
C VAL A 33 -3.37 0.22 -7.07
N ALA A 34 -2.34 -0.55 -6.76
CA ALA A 34 -1.08 -0.56 -7.49
C ALA A 34 -0.69 -1.98 -7.91
N MET A 35 0.05 -2.02 -9.01
CA MET A 35 0.66 -3.24 -9.53
C MET A 35 2.18 -2.99 -9.61
N PRO A 36 2.95 -3.45 -8.62
CA PRO A 36 4.38 -3.20 -8.58
C PRO A 36 5.10 -3.70 -9.85
N LEU A 37 5.95 -2.85 -10.41
CA LEU A 37 6.67 -3.13 -11.67
C LEU A 37 7.72 -4.24 -11.51
N ASP A 38 8.27 -4.36 -10.31
CA ASP A 38 9.18 -5.43 -9.89
C ASP A 38 8.47 -6.80 -9.77
N ALA A 39 7.13 -6.82 -9.76
CA ALA A 39 6.28 -8.00 -9.85
C ALA A 39 5.58 -8.16 -11.22
N CYS A 40 6.26 -7.70 -12.27
CA CYS A 40 5.81 -7.75 -13.66
C CYS A 40 4.55 -6.93 -13.98
N GLY A 41 4.06 -6.08 -13.06
CA GLY A 41 2.84 -5.29 -13.25
C GLY A 41 1.53 -6.09 -13.18
N TYR A 42 1.57 -7.34 -12.71
CA TYR A 42 0.36 -8.16 -12.54
C TYR A 42 0.47 -9.28 -11.48
N GLY A 43 1.68 -9.64 -11.05
CA GLY A 43 1.90 -10.76 -10.13
C GLY A 43 1.46 -10.44 -8.69
N ILE A 44 1.78 -9.23 -8.23
CA ILE A 44 1.36 -8.67 -6.94
C ILE A 44 0.33 -7.56 -7.22
N CYS A 45 -0.78 -7.58 -6.50
CA CYS A 45 -1.73 -6.47 -6.40
C CYS A 45 -1.63 -5.88 -4.99
N VAL A 46 -1.35 -4.59 -4.87
CA VAL A 46 -1.35 -3.89 -3.59
C VAL A 46 -2.57 -2.98 -3.54
N VAL A 47 -3.37 -3.08 -2.48
CA VAL A 47 -4.58 -2.27 -2.28
C VAL A 47 -4.45 -1.48 -1.00
N SER A 48 -4.44 -0.16 -1.11
CA SER A 48 -4.56 0.74 0.04
C SER A 48 -6.03 0.96 0.36
N ILE A 49 -6.42 0.69 1.60
CA ILE A 49 -7.79 0.81 2.08
C ILE A 49 -7.85 1.63 3.37
N LYS A 50 -8.98 2.29 3.60
CA LYS A 50 -9.40 2.67 4.94
C LYS A 50 -10.26 1.53 5.52
N PRO A 51 -9.78 0.76 6.52
CA PRO A 51 -10.52 -0.37 7.06
C PRO A 51 -11.93 0.03 7.55
N ALA A 52 -12.96 -0.68 7.07
CA ALA A 52 -14.36 -0.40 7.42
C ALA A 52 -14.96 -1.46 8.37
N THR A 53 -14.43 -2.68 8.35
CA THR A 53 -14.91 -3.83 9.13
C THR A 53 -13.76 -4.79 9.42
N GLU A 54 -13.94 -5.73 10.36
CA GLU A 54 -13.08 -6.90 10.46
C GLU A 54 -13.16 -7.75 9.17
N GLY A 55 -12.05 -8.39 8.79
CA GLY A 55 -11.97 -9.21 7.57
C GLY A 55 -12.00 -8.42 6.26
N HIS A 56 -11.80 -7.09 6.31
CA HIS A 56 -11.87 -6.26 5.11
C HIS A 56 -10.82 -6.64 4.05
N ALA A 57 -9.62 -7.04 4.47
CA ALA A 57 -8.57 -7.51 3.55
C ALA A 57 -8.97 -8.81 2.83
N ASP A 58 -9.61 -9.76 3.52
CA ASP A 58 -10.16 -10.96 2.88
C ASP A 58 -11.25 -10.63 1.88
N TRP A 59 -12.12 -9.66 2.18
CA TRP A 59 -13.14 -9.20 1.24
C TRP A 59 -12.50 -8.62 -0.02
N VAL A 60 -11.49 -7.75 0.12
CA VAL A 60 -10.72 -7.20 -1.00
C VAL A 60 -10.09 -8.30 -1.85
N ALA A 61 -9.36 -9.24 -1.23
CA ALA A 61 -8.71 -10.33 -1.96
C ALA A 61 -9.70 -11.26 -2.66
N SER A 62 -10.80 -11.62 -1.98
CA SER A 62 -11.86 -12.46 -2.54
C SER A 62 -12.53 -11.77 -3.73
N ALA A 63 -12.79 -10.46 -3.65
CA ALA A 63 -13.35 -9.68 -4.75
C ALA A 63 -12.39 -9.66 -5.96
N ILE A 64 -11.09 -9.47 -5.74
CA ILE A 64 -10.06 -9.50 -6.79
C ILE A 64 -10.00 -10.89 -7.45
N TRP A 65 -9.93 -11.95 -6.67
CA TRP A 65 -9.87 -13.31 -7.19
C TRP A 65 -11.20 -13.78 -7.79
N GLY A 66 -12.31 -13.12 -7.50
CA GLY A 66 -13.60 -13.32 -8.17
C GLY A 66 -13.66 -12.71 -9.58
N THR A 67 -12.70 -11.86 -9.96
CA THR A 67 -12.67 -11.25 -11.29
C THR A 67 -12.21 -12.22 -12.39
N LYS A 68 -12.57 -11.93 -13.64
CA LYS A 68 -12.12 -12.72 -14.81
C LYS A 68 -10.60 -12.66 -15.01
N MET A 69 -9.93 -11.63 -14.50
CA MET A 69 -8.48 -11.49 -14.62
C MET A 69 -7.70 -12.43 -13.69
N ASN A 70 -8.38 -13.10 -12.75
CA ASN A 70 -7.73 -14.07 -11.87
C ASN A 70 -6.98 -15.18 -12.65
N ILE A 71 -7.43 -15.57 -13.85
CA ILE A 71 -6.77 -16.60 -14.65
C ILE A 71 -5.39 -16.17 -15.16
N TRP A 72 -5.06 -14.88 -15.10
CA TRP A 72 -3.79 -14.32 -15.58
C TRP A 72 -2.96 -13.67 -14.46
N CYS A 73 -3.61 -13.00 -13.51
CA CYS A 73 -2.99 -12.05 -12.59
C CYS A 73 -3.26 -12.39 -11.10
N PHE A 74 -2.66 -11.59 -10.20
CA PHE A 74 -2.98 -11.52 -8.76
C PHE A 74 -2.54 -12.74 -7.93
N LYS A 75 -1.33 -13.25 -8.17
CA LYS A 75 -0.80 -14.38 -7.39
C LYS A 75 -0.70 -14.02 -5.91
N TYR A 76 -0.30 -12.78 -5.63
CA TYR A 76 -0.30 -12.19 -4.30
C TYR A 76 -1.22 -10.97 -4.29
N VAL A 77 -2.00 -10.83 -3.21
CA VAL A 77 -2.74 -9.62 -2.88
C VAL A 77 -2.21 -9.14 -1.52
N ILE A 78 -1.77 -7.89 -1.47
CA ILE A 78 -1.31 -7.24 -0.25
C ILE A 78 -2.26 -6.09 0.04
N VAL A 79 -2.83 -6.06 1.24
CA VAL A 79 -3.76 -5.00 1.66
C VAL A 79 -3.08 -4.17 2.73
N VAL A 80 -3.06 -2.85 2.56
CA VAL A 80 -2.38 -1.89 3.45
C VAL A 80 -3.36 -0.78 3.86
N ASP A 81 -3.11 -0.09 4.97
CA ASP A 81 -3.95 1.05 5.38
C ASP A 81 -3.77 2.27 4.44
N GLU A 82 -4.63 3.28 4.63
CA GLU A 82 -4.69 4.49 3.81
C GLU A 82 -3.43 5.37 3.88
N ASP A 83 -2.57 5.17 4.88
CA ASP A 83 -1.33 5.92 5.06
C ASP A 83 -0.14 5.34 4.28
N ILE A 84 -0.33 4.19 3.62
CA ILE A 84 0.68 3.52 2.81
C ILE A 84 0.41 3.78 1.32
N ASP A 85 1.42 4.31 0.63
CA ASP A 85 1.41 4.42 -0.83
C ASP A 85 1.64 3.04 -1.46
N PRO A 86 0.65 2.46 -2.16
CA PRO A 86 0.77 1.11 -2.71
C PRO A 86 1.75 1.03 -3.89
N TRP A 87 2.14 2.15 -4.51
CA TRP A 87 3.19 2.20 -5.54
C TRP A 87 4.60 2.22 -4.95
N ASN A 88 4.72 2.44 -3.64
CA ASN A 88 6.00 2.48 -2.95
C ASN A 88 6.25 1.19 -2.16
N MET A 89 6.97 0.25 -2.79
CA MET A 89 7.26 -1.04 -2.17
C MET A 89 8.07 -0.95 -0.87
N GLU A 90 8.81 0.13 -0.60
CA GLU A 90 9.48 0.31 0.69
C GLU A 90 8.48 0.50 1.83
N GLN A 91 7.44 1.31 1.60
CA GLN A 91 6.35 1.48 2.57
C GLN A 91 5.50 0.21 2.69
N VAL A 92 5.19 -0.45 1.57
CA VAL A 92 4.44 -1.72 1.57
C VAL A 92 5.17 -2.78 2.38
N ASN A 93 6.48 -2.96 2.13
CA ASN A 93 7.30 -3.92 2.87
C ASN A 93 7.36 -3.57 4.36
N TRP A 94 7.49 -2.29 4.72
CA TRP A 94 7.41 -1.85 6.11
C TRP A 94 6.06 -2.23 6.74
N SER A 95 4.95 -2.02 6.04
CA SER A 95 3.61 -2.40 6.50
C SER A 95 3.50 -3.91 6.73
N VAL A 96 3.97 -4.71 5.77
CA VAL A 96 3.96 -6.18 5.87
C VAL A 96 4.74 -6.66 7.10
N VAL A 97 5.93 -6.09 7.36
CA VAL A 97 6.77 -6.52 8.48
C VAL A 97 6.20 -6.11 9.84
N TRP A 98 5.58 -4.93 9.94
CA TRP A 98 5.23 -4.34 11.23
C TRP A 98 3.73 -4.37 11.57
N ARG A 99 2.86 -4.66 10.60
CA ARG A 99 1.40 -4.71 10.83
C ARG A 99 0.82 -6.10 10.66
N ALA A 100 1.43 -6.97 9.86
CA ALA A 100 0.97 -8.35 9.69
C ALA A 100 1.57 -9.27 10.75
N LYS A 101 0.73 -10.05 11.42
CA LYS A 101 1.12 -11.23 12.19
C LYS A 101 1.02 -12.45 11.27
N PRO A 102 2.15 -13.07 10.85
CA PRO A 102 2.14 -14.09 9.79
C PRO A 102 1.20 -15.28 10.01
N SER A 103 0.98 -15.69 11.26
CA SER A 103 0.11 -16.83 11.58
C SER A 103 -1.39 -16.55 11.41
N GLU A 104 -1.79 -15.28 11.33
CA GLU A 104 -3.19 -14.84 11.31
C GLU A 104 -3.52 -14.07 10.03
N ASP A 105 -2.58 -13.22 9.60
CA ASP A 105 -2.80 -12.22 8.57
C ASP A 105 -2.24 -12.63 7.19
N ILE A 106 -1.52 -13.78 7.11
CA ILE A 106 -1.09 -14.37 5.84
C ILE A 106 -1.92 -15.61 5.57
N LYS A 107 -2.70 -15.56 4.49
CA LYS A 107 -3.60 -16.66 4.10
C LYS A 107 -3.21 -17.21 2.74
N ILE A 108 -3.03 -18.53 2.70
CA ILE A 108 -2.68 -19.25 1.48
C ILE A 108 -3.92 -19.99 0.98
N TRP A 109 -4.27 -19.76 -0.28
CA TRP A 109 -5.37 -20.42 -0.97
C TRP A 109 -4.83 -21.37 -2.02
N PRO A 110 -4.75 -22.68 -1.72
CA PRO A 110 -4.15 -23.62 -2.63
C PRO A 110 -5.03 -23.86 -3.86
N ARG A 111 -4.39 -24.24 -4.98
CA ARG A 111 -5.06 -24.76 -6.19
C ARG A 111 -6.19 -23.87 -6.76
N HIS A 112 -5.97 -22.56 -6.77
CA HIS A 112 -6.84 -21.62 -7.47
C HIS A 112 -6.60 -21.63 -8.98
N LYS A 113 -7.57 -21.19 -9.79
CA LYS A 113 -7.31 -20.90 -11.21
C LYS A 113 -6.21 -19.87 -11.34
N GLY A 114 -5.30 -20.04 -12.29
CA GLY A 114 -4.18 -19.13 -12.49
C GLY A 114 -3.47 -19.30 -13.83
N SER A 115 -2.47 -18.47 -14.06
CA SER A 115 -1.81 -18.37 -15.36
C SER A 115 -1.08 -19.65 -15.74
N ARG A 116 -1.29 -20.10 -16.98
CA ARG A 116 -0.48 -21.17 -17.58
C ARG A 116 0.97 -20.76 -17.83
N LEU A 117 1.28 -19.46 -17.76
CA LEU A 117 2.63 -18.92 -17.97
C LEU A 117 3.51 -18.98 -16.73
N ASP A 118 2.98 -19.31 -15.54
CA ASP A 118 3.78 -19.33 -14.32
C ASP A 118 4.84 -20.45 -14.34
N PRO A 119 6.14 -20.11 -14.40
CA PRO A 119 7.21 -21.10 -14.56
C PRO A 119 7.38 -21.99 -13.33
N ARG A 120 6.85 -21.60 -12.17
CA ARG A 120 6.92 -22.42 -10.94
C ARG A 120 5.96 -23.61 -10.98
N VAL A 121 4.91 -23.56 -11.80
CA VAL A 121 3.90 -24.62 -11.87
C VAL A 121 4.35 -25.69 -12.89
N PRO A 122 4.41 -26.98 -12.50
CA PRO A 122 4.74 -28.08 -13.40
C PRO A 122 3.82 -28.14 -14.64
N PRO A 123 4.28 -28.66 -15.79
CA PRO A 123 3.49 -28.77 -17.02
C PRO A 123 2.10 -29.40 -16.83
N GLU A 124 2.00 -30.44 -16.01
CA GLU A 124 0.79 -31.20 -15.71
C GLU A 124 -0.23 -30.45 -14.83
N GLU A 125 0.21 -29.40 -14.12
CA GLU A 125 -0.63 -28.59 -13.24
C GLU A 125 -0.97 -27.20 -13.81
N LYS A 126 -0.56 -26.92 -15.05
CA LYS A 126 -0.75 -25.61 -15.68
C LYS A 126 -2.22 -25.18 -15.71
N GLY A 127 -2.45 -23.94 -15.29
CA GLY A 127 -3.79 -23.36 -15.15
C GLY A 127 -4.27 -23.30 -13.70
N PHE A 128 -3.46 -23.82 -12.76
CA PHE A 128 -3.67 -23.69 -11.33
C PHE A 128 -2.46 -23.05 -10.65
N GLN A 129 -2.72 -22.28 -9.59
CA GLN A 129 -1.73 -21.59 -8.77
C GLN A 129 -2.24 -21.48 -7.34
N ASP A 130 -1.32 -21.46 -6.39
CA ASP A 130 -1.64 -21.01 -5.04
C ASP A 130 -1.68 -19.49 -5.00
N ARG A 131 -2.58 -18.95 -4.18
CA ARG A 131 -2.71 -17.51 -3.94
C ARG A 131 -2.33 -17.17 -2.52
N VAL A 132 -1.87 -15.94 -2.33
CA VAL A 132 -1.56 -15.42 -1.00
C VAL A 132 -2.26 -14.09 -0.80
N LEU A 133 -2.97 -13.98 0.31
CA LEU A 133 -3.35 -12.70 0.91
C LEU A 133 -2.37 -12.38 2.03
N ILE A 134 -1.87 -11.15 2.04
CA ILE A 134 -1.16 -10.56 3.16
C ILE A 134 -1.99 -9.35 3.63
N ASP A 135 -2.65 -9.49 4.77
CA ASP A 135 -3.28 -8.37 5.48
C ASP A 135 -2.20 -7.62 6.26
N ALA A 136 -1.74 -6.51 5.70
CA ALA A 136 -0.75 -5.63 6.30
C ALA A 136 -1.43 -4.37 6.86
N THR A 137 -2.69 -4.46 7.28
CA THR A 137 -3.42 -3.38 7.95
C THR A 137 -3.25 -3.43 9.46
N ARG A 138 -3.50 -2.30 10.14
CA ARG A 138 -3.57 -2.28 11.61
C ARG A 138 -4.73 -3.16 12.09
N PRO A 139 -4.59 -3.92 13.18
CA PRO A 139 -5.67 -4.75 13.71
C PRO A 139 -6.94 -3.92 14.01
N TYR A 140 -8.00 -4.15 13.24
CA TYR A 140 -9.23 -3.35 13.30
C TYR A 140 -9.89 -3.38 14.70
N HIS A 141 -9.87 -4.56 15.31
CA HIS A 141 -10.53 -4.89 16.58
C HIS A 141 -9.81 -4.33 17.82
N TRP A 142 -8.58 -3.80 17.68
CA TRP A 142 -7.88 -3.23 18.83
C TRP A 142 -8.62 -2.01 19.37
N ALA A 143 -8.88 -2.02 20.68
CA ALA A 143 -9.34 -0.84 21.39
C ALA A 143 -8.19 0.18 21.50
N PRO A 144 -8.50 1.50 21.54
CA PRO A 144 -7.50 2.50 21.87
C PRO A 144 -6.89 2.27 23.25
N ARG A 145 -5.59 2.57 23.40
CA ARG A 145 -4.84 2.35 24.64
C ARG A 145 -3.88 3.50 24.92
N ASP A 146 -3.68 3.81 26.20
CA ASP A 146 -2.92 5.00 26.62
C ASP A 146 -1.42 4.91 26.35
N ILE A 147 -0.79 3.74 26.51
CA ILE A 147 0.68 3.64 26.32
C ILE A 147 1.13 3.84 24.86
N TRP A 148 0.17 3.86 23.93
CA TRP A 148 0.38 4.20 22.52
C TRP A 148 0.28 5.71 22.29
N GLY A 149 -0.41 6.44 23.17
CA GLY A 149 -0.48 7.90 23.18
C GLY A 149 0.51 8.57 24.15
N ALA A 150 1.46 7.82 24.71
CA ALA A 150 2.40 8.36 25.71
C ALA A 150 3.38 9.36 25.07
N ASP A 151 3.83 9.11 23.85
CA ASP A 151 4.82 9.92 23.12
C ASP A 151 4.57 9.94 21.61
N GLY A 152 5.17 10.92 20.92
CA GLY A 152 5.06 11.08 19.48
C GLY A 152 3.78 11.80 19.02
N VAL A 153 3.29 11.42 17.84
CA VAL A 153 2.07 11.98 17.23
C VAL A 153 0.84 11.42 17.94
N GLY A 154 -0.10 12.28 18.33
CA GLY A 154 -1.27 11.87 19.12
C GLY A 154 -1.00 11.77 20.62
N LYS A 155 0.06 12.45 21.12
CA LYS A 155 0.38 12.49 22.54
C LYS A 155 -0.82 12.94 23.39
N GLY A 156 -1.14 12.17 24.41
CA GLY A 156 -2.28 12.41 25.31
C GLY A 156 -3.61 11.88 24.80
N ILE A 157 -3.64 11.21 23.64
CA ILE A 157 -4.84 10.59 23.08
C ILE A 157 -4.62 9.07 23.04
N PRO A 158 -5.54 8.25 23.58
CA PRO A 158 -5.45 6.80 23.45
C PRO A 158 -5.48 6.40 21.96
N LEU A 159 -4.54 5.56 21.50
CA LEU A 159 -4.43 5.14 20.11
C LEU A 159 -4.66 3.64 19.96
N LYS A 160 -5.22 3.22 18.82
CA LYS A 160 -5.42 1.80 18.50
C LYS A 160 -4.13 1.07 18.14
N PHE A 161 -3.12 1.75 17.62
CA PHE A 161 -1.87 1.15 17.15
C PHE A 161 -0.71 2.13 17.40
N PRO A 162 0.54 1.65 17.59
CA PRO A 162 1.65 2.55 17.93
C PRO A 162 1.78 3.68 16.90
N PRO A 163 2.02 4.92 17.34
CA PRO A 163 2.09 6.05 16.44
C PRO A 163 3.32 5.90 15.53
N THR A 164 3.15 6.24 14.26
CA THR A 164 4.29 6.30 13.33
C THR A 164 5.23 7.41 13.77
N SER A 165 6.52 7.12 13.86
CA SER A 165 7.55 8.11 14.13
C SER A 165 7.73 9.03 12.91
N ARG A 166 6.98 10.12 12.87
CA ARG A 166 7.15 11.18 11.87
C ARG A 166 7.65 12.47 12.51
N PRO A 167 8.54 13.24 11.83
CA PRO A 167 8.84 14.61 12.24
C PRO A 167 7.56 15.43 12.34
N ARG A 168 7.55 16.43 13.23
CA ARG A 168 6.42 17.38 13.26
C ARG A 168 6.34 18.12 11.92
N SER A 169 5.11 18.38 11.48
CA SER A 169 4.82 19.06 10.22
C SER A 169 5.56 20.39 10.09
N ASP A 170 5.56 21.23 11.14
CA ASP A 170 6.28 22.52 11.16
C ASP A 170 7.79 22.36 10.96
N THR A 171 8.35 21.26 11.47
CA THR A 171 9.79 21.00 11.40
C THR A 171 10.15 20.54 9.99
N ALA A 172 9.36 19.62 9.42
CA ALA A 172 9.54 19.15 8.05
C ALA A 172 9.44 20.31 7.04
N LEU A 173 8.47 21.21 7.21
CA LEU A 173 8.28 22.38 6.37
C LEU A 173 9.44 23.37 6.45
N ARG A 174 9.92 23.68 7.67
CA ARG A 174 11.10 24.56 7.84
C ARG A 174 12.35 23.97 7.21
N VAL A 175 12.54 22.65 7.31
CA VAL A 175 13.65 21.95 6.64
C VAL A 175 13.51 22.07 5.12
N ASN A 176 12.32 21.89 4.57
CA ASN A 176 12.07 21.99 3.13
C ASN A 176 12.33 23.41 2.60
N GLN A 177 11.86 24.45 3.30
CA GLN A 177 12.06 25.85 2.92
C GLN A 177 13.55 26.21 2.82
N ARG A 178 14.38 25.60 3.67
CA ARG A 178 15.80 25.88 3.79
C ARG A 178 16.67 24.82 3.11
N TRP A 179 16.08 23.89 2.36
CA TRP A 179 16.81 22.72 1.85
C TRP A 179 18.01 23.10 0.97
N SER A 180 17.84 24.16 0.17
CA SER A 180 18.91 24.73 -0.67
C SER A 180 20.09 25.26 0.13
N GLU A 181 19.88 25.74 1.36
CA GLU A 181 20.93 26.25 2.25
C GLU A 181 21.86 25.13 2.75
N PHE A 182 21.38 23.88 2.81
CA PHE A 182 22.17 22.78 3.36
C PHE A 182 23.20 22.21 2.40
N GLY A 183 23.18 22.60 1.12
CA GLY A 183 24.08 22.06 0.10
C GLY A 183 23.87 20.57 -0.19
N ILE A 184 22.74 20.00 0.23
CA ILE A 184 22.40 18.59 0.01
C ILE A 184 21.65 18.44 -1.31
N GLN A 185 22.22 17.67 -2.24
CA GLN A 185 21.59 17.38 -3.52
C GLN A 185 20.27 16.62 -3.31
N PRO A 186 19.13 17.12 -3.81
CA PRO A 186 17.85 16.44 -3.67
C PRO A 186 17.87 15.13 -4.48
N THR A 187 17.33 14.06 -3.89
CA THR A 187 17.06 12.81 -4.61
C THR A 187 15.61 12.78 -5.08
N SER A 188 15.29 11.92 -6.06
CA SER A 188 13.90 11.68 -6.50
C SER A 188 12.98 11.12 -5.39
N ARG A 189 13.56 10.65 -4.28
CA ARG A 189 12.86 10.06 -3.12
C ARG A 189 12.81 10.97 -1.90
N TYR A 190 12.98 12.28 -2.10
CA TYR A 190 13.13 13.26 -1.03
C TYR A 190 11.97 13.27 -0.02
N ILE A 191 12.32 13.51 1.25
CA ILE A 191 11.46 13.54 2.45
C ILE A 191 10.58 14.80 2.50
N GLY A 192 10.48 15.60 1.43
CA GLY A 192 9.84 16.92 1.50
C GLY A 192 9.16 17.42 0.24
N LYS A 193 8.87 16.54 -0.70
CA LYS A 193 7.95 16.83 -1.80
C LYS A 193 6.68 15.98 -1.64
N PRO A 194 5.48 16.51 -1.94
CA PRO A 194 4.24 15.74 -1.97
C PRO A 194 4.28 14.53 -2.90
N GLU A 195 5.27 14.44 -3.78
CA GLU A 195 5.47 13.33 -4.72
C GLU A 195 6.57 12.34 -4.28
N GLY A 196 7.21 12.56 -3.13
CA GLY A 196 8.31 11.74 -2.60
C GLY A 196 7.86 10.54 -1.76
N ILE A 197 8.80 9.94 -1.01
CA ILE A 197 8.57 8.75 -0.17
C ILE A 197 7.49 8.94 0.90
N PHE A 198 7.01 10.15 1.12
CA PHE A 198 5.98 10.47 2.11
C PHE A 198 4.73 11.08 1.49
N LYS A 199 4.48 10.92 0.18
CA LYS A 199 3.31 11.48 -0.54
C LYS A 199 2.00 11.46 0.26
N ARG A 200 1.66 10.31 0.85
CA ARG A 200 0.43 10.11 1.65
C ARG A 200 0.50 10.70 3.06
N TRP A 201 1.70 10.98 3.57
CA TRP A 201 1.91 11.60 4.88
C TRP A 201 1.80 13.13 4.81
N TRP A 202 1.71 13.73 3.61
CA TRP A 202 1.45 15.17 3.39
C TRP A 202 -0.04 15.53 3.31
N GLU A 203 -0.96 14.57 3.49
CA GLU A 203 -2.41 14.82 3.43
C GLU A 203 -2.99 15.42 4.72
N ASP A 204 -2.19 15.61 5.77
CA ASP A 204 -2.62 16.32 6.98
C ASP A 204 -3.02 17.77 6.63
N ALA A 205 -4.17 18.22 7.10
CA ALA A 205 -4.71 19.55 6.80
C ALA A 205 -3.72 20.70 7.10
N GLU A 206 -2.90 20.54 8.15
CA GLU A 206 -1.84 21.49 8.54
C GLU A 206 -0.69 21.57 7.52
N ILE A 207 -0.40 20.46 6.83
CA ILE A 207 0.64 20.36 5.82
C ILE A 207 0.16 20.92 4.48
N ILE A 208 -1.10 20.64 4.11
CA ILE A 208 -1.73 21.20 2.91
C ILE A 208 -1.74 22.74 2.98
N ALA A 209 -2.12 23.30 4.13
CA ALA A 209 -2.11 24.75 4.35
C ALA A 209 -0.71 25.38 4.19
N ALA A 210 0.35 24.63 4.44
CA ALA A 210 1.73 25.09 4.28
C ALA A 210 2.32 24.86 2.89
N ARG A 211 1.82 23.85 2.14
CA ARG A 211 2.17 23.60 0.73
C ARG A 211 1.75 24.74 -0.18
N ASP A 212 0.61 25.37 0.13
CA ASP A 212 0.03 26.44 -0.67
C ASP A 212 0.67 27.83 -0.39
N LEU A 213 1.62 27.89 0.55
CA LEU A 213 2.47 29.06 0.80
C LEU A 213 3.69 29.03 -0.14
N THR A 214 3.44 29.32 -1.42
CA THR A 214 4.39 29.82 -2.42
C THR A 214 5.78 29.16 -2.49
N ILE A 215 5.94 28.16 -3.36
CA ILE A 215 7.25 27.87 -3.97
C ILE A 215 7.49 28.99 -4.99
N MET A 216 8.22 30.04 -4.58
CA MET A 216 8.79 30.98 -5.55
C MET A 216 9.94 30.29 -6.30
N PRO A 217 10.11 30.58 -7.61
CA PRO A 217 11.08 29.92 -8.47
C PRO A 217 12.53 30.05 -7.99
#